data_AF-A0A8I1AG23-F1
#
_entry.id   AF-A0A8I1AG23-F1
#
_cell.length_a   1.000
_cell.length_b   1.000
_cell.length_c   1.000
_cell.angle_alpha   90.00
_cell.angle_beta   90.00
_cell.angle_gamma   90.00
#
_symmetry.space_group_name_H-M   'P 1'
#
loop_
_entity.id
_entity.type
_entity.pdbx_description
1 polymer ?
#
loop_
_entity_poly.entity_id
_entity_poly.type
_entity_poly.pdbx_seq_one_letter_code
_entity_poly.pdbx_strand_id
1 'polypeptide(L)'
;MPVPNNLKTPGTYFDVNTNTQRTGLPANLHKVLFITEDKQSTIYQMPVSIYDKTQADFVFGDNSVMGRMITAAIKTNRTVDIQGLGKLVQIG
;
A
#
# COMPACT_ATOMS: atom_id res chain seq x y z
N MET A 1 56.57 15.59 22.15
CA MET A 1 55.47 14.62 22.35
C MET A 1 54.26 15.15 21.58
N PRO A 2 53.66 14.40 20.63
CA PRO A 2 52.52 14.90 19.84
C PRO A 2 51.20 14.63 20.59
N VAL A 3 50.28 15.59 20.50
CA VAL A 3 48.91 15.51 21.06
C VAL A 3 48.05 14.62 20.15
N PRO A 4 47.27 13.67 20.68
CA PRO A 4 46.48 12.75 19.84
C PRO A 4 45.31 13.46 19.14
N ASN A 5 45.15 13.20 17.83
CA ASN A 5 44.21 13.82 16.88
C ASN A 5 42.70 13.51 17.11
N ASN A 6 42.31 12.92 18.23
CA ASN A 6 40.93 12.46 18.48
C ASN A 6 40.27 13.09 19.73
N LEU A 7 40.72 14.27 20.16
CA LEU A 7 39.94 15.04 21.14
C LEU A 7 38.67 15.58 20.47
N LYS A 8 37.55 14.89 20.67
CA LYS A 8 36.22 15.43 20.36
C LYS A 8 36.01 16.68 21.22
N THR A 9 35.96 17.85 20.59
CA THR A 9 35.60 19.10 21.25
C THR A 9 34.22 18.97 21.89
N PRO A 10 34.02 19.39 23.15
CA PRO A 10 32.72 19.34 23.80
C PRO A 10 31.79 20.40 23.17
N GLY A 11 31.11 20.02 22.10
CA GLY A 11 29.96 20.73 21.55
C GLY A 11 28.70 19.97 21.94
N THR A 12 27.69 20.68 22.44
CA THR A 12 26.36 20.11 22.68
C THR A 12 25.82 19.49 21.39
N TYR A 13 25.74 18.16 21.39
CA TYR A 13 25.18 17.38 20.30
C TYR A 13 23.67 17.66 20.20
N PHE A 14 23.24 18.44 19.20
CA PHE A 14 21.86 18.47 18.74
C PHE A 14 21.61 17.31 17.77
N ASP A 15 22.00 16.09 18.15
CA ASP A 15 21.57 14.91 17.43
C ASP A 15 20.09 14.68 17.76
N VAL A 16 19.23 15.27 16.95
CA VAL A 16 17.81 14.91 16.95
C VAL A 16 17.71 13.47 16.47
N ASN A 17 17.34 12.58 17.39
CA ASN A 17 17.01 11.20 17.08
C ASN A 17 15.79 11.16 16.15
N THR A 18 16.04 11.14 14.84
CA THR A 18 15.03 11.01 13.78
C THR A 18 14.40 9.62 13.72
N ASN A 19 14.90 8.66 14.51
CA ASN A 19 14.33 7.31 14.63
C ASN A 19 13.21 7.22 15.69
N THR A 20 12.85 8.34 16.35
CA THR A 20 11.61 8.43 17.13
C THR A 20 10.35 8.50 16.25
N GLN A 21 10.47 8.22 14.95
CA GLN A 21 9.34 7.88 14.09
C GLN A 21 8.76 6.53 14.53
N ARG A 22 7.81 6.58 15.47
CA ARG A 22 6.77 5.57 15.74
C ARG A 22 7.18 4.11 15.46
N THR A 23 8.14 3.58 16.20
CA THR A 23 8.46 2.15 16.17
C THR A 23 7.62 1.31 17.13
N GLY A 24 6.59 1.90 17.76
CA GLY A 24 5.75 1.23 18.76
C GLY A 24 4.35 0.82 18.29
N LEU A 25 3.86 1.32 17.15
CA LEU A 25 2.62 0.82 16.58
C LEU A 25 2.94 -0.38 15.67
N PRO A 26 2.30 -1.54 15.85
CA PRO A 26 2.35 -2.61 14.86
C PRO A 26 2.05 -2.00 13.49
N ALA A 27 2.88 -2.30 12.49
CA ALA A 27 2.59 -1.92 11.12
C ALA A 27 1.16 -2.39 10.82
N ASN A 28 0.28 -1.44 10.51
CA ASN A 28 -1.13 -1.71 10.27
C ASN A 28 -1.26 -2.34 8.88
N LEU A 29 -0.87 -3.62 8.78
CA LEU A 29 -0.90 -4.45 7.56
C LEU A 29 -2.33 -4.95 7.30
N HIS A 30 -3.33 -4.08 7.45
CA HIS A 30 -4.69 -4.44 7.13
C HIS A 30 -4.85 -4.45 5.61
N LYS A 31 -5.24 -5.62 5.10
CA LYS A 31 -5.68 -5.78 3.72
C LYS A 31 -7.20 -5.63 3.68
N VAL A 32 -7.68 -4.81 2.75
CA VAL A 32 -9.10 -4.59 2.52
C VAL A 32 -9.51 -5.39 1.29
N LEU A 33 -10.48 -6.28 1.45
CA LEU A 33 -11.06 -7.03 0.34
C LEU A 33 -12.34 -6.33 -0.15
N PHE A 34 -12.35 -5.95 -1.43
CA PHE A 34 -13.55 -5.49 -2.12
C PHE A 34 -14.17 -6.65 -2.88
N ILE A 35 -15.43 -6.91 -2.59
CA ILE A 35 -16.26 -7.88 -3.32
C ILE A 35 -17.22 -7.08 -4.20
N THR A 36 -17.15 -7.31 -5.49
CA THR A 36 -17.92 -6.58 -6.51
C THR A 36 -18.67 -7.55 -7.41
N GLU A 37 -19.73 -7.08 -8.08
CA GLU A 37 -20.43 -7.86 -9.10
C GLU A 37 -19.75 -7.77 -10.48
N ASP A 38 -18.63 -7.04 -10.57
CA ASP A 38 -17.88 -6.86 -11.80
C ASP A 38 -17.40 -8.20 -12.35
N LYS A 39 -17.35 -8.30 -13.67
CA LYS A 39 -16.90 -9.50 -14.37
C LYS A 39 -15.39 -9.64 -14.19
N GLN A 40 -14.98 -10.62 -13.40
CA GLN A 40 -13.57 -10.98 -13.24
C GLN A 40 -13.17 -11.99 -14.30
N SER A 41 -12.03 -11.72 -14.95
CA SER A 41 -11.41 -12.67 -15.88
C SER A 41 -11.11 -14.01 -15.19
N THR A 42 -11.36 -15.12 -15.88
CA THR A 42 -11.15 -16.50 -15.37
C THR A 42 -9.70 -16.81 -15.00
N ILE A 43 -8.77 -16.00 -15.51
CA ILE A 43 -7.34 -16.06 -15.19
C ILE A 43 -7.11 -15.78 -13.69
N TYR A 44 -7.98 -14.98 -13.07
CA TYR A 44 -7.89 -14.59 -11.68
C TYR A 44 -8.97 -15.33 -10.89
N GLN A 45 -8.65 -16.50 -10.34
CA GLN A 45 -9.57 -17.29 -9.48
C GLN A 45 -9.45 -16.94 -7.99
N MET A 46 -8.47 -16.12 -7.63
CA MET A 46 -8.22 -15.65 -6.26
C MET A 46 -8.27 -14.12 -6.22
N PRO A 47 -8.47 -13.50 -5.03
CA PRO A 47 -8.44 -12.06 -4.89
C PRO A 47 -7.13 -11.46 -5.43
N VAL A 48 -7.26 -10.44 -6.27
CA VAL A 48 -6.12 -9.80 -6.93
C VAL A 48 -5.78 -8.52 -6.18
N SER A 49 -4.50 -8.33 -5.83
CA SER A 49 -4.04 -7.06 -5.29
C SER A 49 -4.09 -5.99 -6.38
N ILE A 50 -4.85 -4.92 -6.11
CA ILE A 50 -5.04 -3.81 -7.05
C ILE A 50 -4.51 -2.54 -6.39
N TYR A 51 -3.65 -1.82 -7.11
CA TYR A 51 -2.93 -0.66 -6.61
C TYR A 51 -3.37 0.66 -7.26
N ASP A 52 -3.95 0.60 -8.44
CA ASP A 52 -4.41 1.79 -9.17
C ASP A 52 -5.67 1.50 -9.99
N LYS A 53 -6.26 2.57 -10.51
CA LYS A 53 -7.46 2.48 -11.34
C LYS A 53 -7.19 1.74 -12.65
N THR A 54 -6.03 1.96 -13.27
CA THR A 54 -5.67 1.35 -14.56
C THR A 54 -5.59 -0.17 -14.49
N GLN A 55 -5.06 -0.70 -13.40
CA GLN A 55 -5.01 -2.13 -13.11
C GLN A 55 -6.41 -2.68 -12.81
N ALA A 56 -7.24 -1.92 -12.08
CA ALA A 56 -8.64 -2.29 -11.86
C ALA A 56 -9.42 -2.40 -13.17
N ASP A 57 -9.28 -1.41 -14.05
CA ASP A 57 -9.93 -1.37 -15.36
C ASP A 57 -9.46 -2.54 -16.26
N PHE A 58 -8.18 -2.93 -16.17
CA PHE A 58 -7.65 -4.10 -16.89
C PHE A 58 -8.24 -5.43 -16.39
N VAL A 59 -8.42 -5.59 -15.08
CA VAL A 59 -8.86 -6.87 -14.47
C VAL A 59 -10.38 -7.03 -14.47
N PHE A 60 -11.12 -5.94 -14.23
CA PHE A 60 -12.57 -5.92 -14.02
C PHE A 60 -13.34 -5.19 -15.14
N GLY A 61 -12.64 -4.57 -16.08
CA GLY A 61 -13.22 -3.79 -17.17
C GLY A 61 -13.32 -2.29 -16.87
N ASP A 62 -13.41 -1.50 -17.95
CA ASP A 62 -13.50 -0.04 -17.88
C ASP A 62 -14.72 0.42 -17.06
N ASN A 63 -14.49 1.39 -16.18
CA ASN A 63 -15.53 2.00 -15.33
C ASN A 63 -16.23 0.99 -14.38
N SER A 64 -15.57 -0.12 -14.05
CA SER A 64 -15.99 -1.10 -13.05
C SER A 64 -16.28 -0.49 -11.68
N VAL A 65 -17.10 -1.16 -10.87
CA VAL A 65 -17.31 -0.79 -9.46
C VAL A 65 -15.98 -0.84 -8.71
N MET A 66 -15.14 -1.84 -9.00
CA MET A 66 -13.79 -1.97 -8.44
C MET A 66 -12.92 -0.74 -8.74
N GLY A 67 -12.88 -0.27 -9.99
CA GLY A 67 -12.12 0.92 -10.37
C GLY A 67 -12.55 2.19 -9.62
N ARG A 68 -13.85 2.32 -9.32
CA ARG A 68 -14.37 3.44 -8.52
C ARG A 68 -14.03 3.30 -7.05
N MET A 69 -14.15 2.10 -6.49
CA MET A 69 -13.84 1.83 -5.09
C MET A 69 -12.36 2.06 -4.79
N ILE A 70 -11.46 1.61 -5.67
CA ILE A 70 -10.03 1.87 -5.45
C ILE A 70 -9.69 3.35 -5.59
N THR A 71 -10.30 4.06 -6.54
CA THR A 71 -10.09 5.51 -6.70
C THR A 71 -10.53 6.26 -5.44
N ALA A 72 -11.65 5.87 -4.82
CA ALA A 72 -12.10 6.44 -3.57
C ALA A 72 -11.18 6.07 -2.40
N ALA A 73 -10.74 4.81 -2.31
CA ALA A 73 -9.89 4.31 -1.24
C ALA A 73 -8.49 4.92 -1.24
N ILE A 74 -7.86 5.09 -2.41
CA ILE A 74 -6.56 5.76 -2.53
C ILE A 74 -6.67 7.24 -2.14
N LYS A 75 -7.81 7.89 -2.47
CA LYS A 75 -8.05 9.29 -2.07
C LYS A 75 -8.21 9.45 -0.56
N THR A 76 -8.76 8.47 0.14
CA THR A 76 -8.95 8.54 1.60
C THR A 76 -7.71 8.08 2.37
N ASN A 77 -7.01 7.06 1.88
CA ASN A 77 -5.78 6.56 2.49
C ASN A 77 -4.80 6.04 1.42
N ARG A 78 -3.67 6.73 1.26
CA ARG A 78 -2.66 6.38 0.24
C ARG A 78 -1.94 5.05 0.50
N THR A 79 -1.94 4.55 1.74
CA THR A 79 -1.16 3.37 2.15
C THR A 79 -2.02 2.12 2.37
N VAL A 80 -3.26 2.12 1.90
CA VAL A 80 -4.16 0.97 2.08
C VAL A 80 -3.78 -0.15 1.10
N ASP A 81 -3.71 -1.39 1.58
CA ASP A 81 -3.53 -2.59 0.74
C ASP A 81 -4.91 -3.13 0.36
N ILE A 82 -5.22 -3.11 -0.94
CA ILE A 82 -6.55 -3.47 -1.46
C ILE A 82 -6.45 -4.73 -2.31
N GLN A 83 -7.38 -5.64 -2.08
CA GLN A 83 -7.62 -6.80 -2.92
C GLN A 83 -9.02 -6.72 -3.52
N GLY A 84 -9.15 -7.06 -4.80
CA GLY A 84 -10.42 -7.13 -5.51
C GLY A 84 -10.82 -8.56 -5.79
N LEU A 85 -12.10 -8.85 -5.57
CA LEU A 85 -12.77 -10.06 -6.02
C LEU A 85 -14.09 -9.68 -6.70
N GLY A 86 -14.31 -10.24 -7.88
CA GLY A 86 -15.48 -10.04 -8.72
C GLY A 86 -16.12 -11.37 -9.07
N LYS A 87 -17.19 -11.30 -9.87
CA LYS A 87 -17.90 -12.47 -10.35
C LYS A 87 -17.10 -13.15 -11.46
N LEU A 88 -16.70 -14.40 -11.23
CA LEU A 88 -16.03 -15.20 -12.25
C LEU A 88 -16.94 -15.36 -13.47
N VAL A 89 -16.46 -14.92 -14.63
CA VAL A 89 -17.15 -15.17 -15.90
C VAL A 89 -16.87 -16.60 -16.32
N GLN A 90 -17.78 -17.52 -16.03
CA GLN A 90 -17.67 -18.89 -16.50
C GLN A 90 -17.76 -18.90 -18.03
N ILE A 91 -16.66 -19.25 -18.71
CA ILE A 91 -16.70 -19.56 -20.14
C ILE A 91 -17.31 -20.96 -20.21
N GLY A 92 -18.50 -21.06 -20.82
CA GLY A 92 -19.27 -22.30 -20.92
C GLY A 92 -18.54 -23.41 -21.66
#